data_AF-A0A356NEN1-F1
#
_entry.id   AF-A0A356NEN1-F1
#
_cell.length_a   1.000
_cell.length_b   1.000
_cell.length_c   1.000
_cell.angle_alpha   90.00
_cell.angle_beta   90.00
_cell.angle_gamma   90.00
#
_symmetry.space_group_name_H-M   'P 1'
#
loop_
_entity.id
_entity.type
_entity.pdbx_description
1 polymer ?
#
loop_
_entity_poly.entity_id
_entity_poly.type
_entity_poly.pdbx_seq_one_letter_code
_entity_poly.pdbx_strand_id
1 'polypeptide(L)' 'MAVPKKKTSNRKRNQRRATWNRKAHLAAQRAMSLGKAVLSGRAKGFHYPVDDADEEEEES' A
#
# COMPACT_ATOMS: atom_id res chain seq x y z
N MET A 1 -10.08 34.88 -11.74
CA MET A 1 -9.41 33.57 -11.55
C MET A 1 -8.57 33.24 -12.76
N ALA A 2 -7.39 32.64 -12.57
CA ALA A 2 -6.52 32.28 -13.69
C ALA A 2 -7.10 31.09 -14.47
N VAL A 3 -7.23 31.23 -15.80
CA VAL A 3 -7.78 30.19 -16.69
C VAL A 3 -6.68 29.76 -17.67
N PRO A 4 -6.48 28.45 -17.93
CA PRO A 4 -5.49 28.00 -18.88
C PRO A 4 -5.86 28.45 -20.29
N LYS A 5 -4.96 29.20 -20.94
CA LYS A 5 -5.16 29.67 -22.31
C LYS A 5 -5.22 28.54 -23.35
N LYS A 6 -4.53 27.43 -23.08
CA LYS A 6 -4.43 26.25 -23.96
C LYS A 6 -4.41 24.97 -23.12
N LYS A 7 -4.86 23.86 -23.73
CA LYS A 7 -4.78 22.52 -23.14
C LYS A 7 -3.31 22.11 -22.96
N THR A 8 -2.99 21.44 -21.86
CA THR A 8 -1.66 20.83 -21.69
C THR A 8 -1.46 19.69 -22.67
N SER A 9 -0.25 19.55 -23.23
CA SER A 9 0.07 18.43 -24.11
C SER A 9 -0.16 17.07 -23.45
N ASN A 10 -0.47 16.05 -24.25
CA ASN A 10 -0.71 14.69 -23.78
C ASN A 10 0.46 14.17 -22.93
N ARG A 11 1.70 14.46 -23.35
CA ARG A 11 2.92 14.10 -22.60
C ARG A 11 2.93 14.68 -21.18
N LYS A 12 2.67 15.98 -21.02
CA LYS A 12 2.68 16.65 -19.70
C LYS A 12 1.54 16.15 -18.80
N ARG A 13 0.35 15.89 -19.37
CA ARG A 13 -0.76 15.27 -18.63
C ARG A 13 -0.40 13.86 -18.15
N ASN A 14 0.13 13.02 -19.04
CA ASN A 14 0.48 11.64 -18.72
C ASN A 14 1.62 11.55 -17.69
N GLN A 15 2.61 12.46 -17.76
CA GLN A 15 3.67 12.56 -16.76
C GLN A 15 3.13 12.80 -15.35
N ARG A 16 2.18 13.74 -15.19
CA ARG A 16 1.53 13.99 -13.88
C ARG A 16 0.75 12.77 -13.38
N ARG A 17 0.04 12.07 -14.26
CA ARG A 17 -0.66 10.81 -13.93
C ARG A 17 0.33 9.72 -13.49
N ALA A 18 1.47 9.59 -14.17
CA ALA A 18 2.50 8.62 -13.82
C ALA A 18 3.07 8.88 -12.41
N THR A 19 3.25 10.15 -12.02
CA THR A 19 3.66 10.50 -10.65
C THR A 19 2.64 10.03 -9.61
N TRP A 20 1.34 10.15 -9.89
CA TRP A 20 0.29 9.65 -8.99
C TRP A 20 0.30 8.11 -8.91
N ASN A 21 0.40 7.43 -10.04
CA ASN A 21 0.48 5.96 -10.10
C ASN A 21 1.74 5.41 -9.40
N ARG A 22 2.86 6.12 -9.46
CA ARG A 22 4.11 5.72 -8.78
C ARG A 22 3.94 5.65 -7.27
N LYS A 23 3.13 6.54 -6.67
CA LYS A 23 2.84 6.49 -5.22
C LYS A 23 2.11 5.20 -4.85
N ALA A 24 1.09 4.83 -5.64
CA ALA A 24 0.35 3.59 -5.42
C ALA A 24 1.24 2.34 -5.59
N HIS A 25 2.13 2.35 -6.60
CA HIS A 25 3.09 1.26 -6.80
C HIS A 25 4.01 1.07 -5.59
N LEU A 26 4.56 2.15 -5.04
CA LEU A 26 5.41 2.09 -3.84
C LEU A 26 4.64 1.60 -2.61
N ALA A 27 3.37 2.00 -2.45
CA ALA A 27 2.53 1.51 -1.38
C ALA A 27 2.27 -0.01 -1.50
N ALA A 28 1.95 -0.48 -2.71
CA ALA A 28 1.73 -1.90 -2.99
C ALA A 28 2.98 -2.75 -2.70
N GLN A 29 4.17 -2.27 -3.10
CA GLN A 29 5.42 -2.96 -2.80
C GLN A 29 5.66 -3.11 -1.29
N ARG A 30 5.43 -2.03 -0.52
CA ARG A 30 5.57 -2.07 0.94
C ARG A 30 4.55 -3.01 1.57
N ALA A 31 3.28 -2.94 1.16
CA ALA A 31 2.23 -3.82 1.66
C ALA A 31 2.57 -5.30 1.42
N MET A 32 3.06 -5.66 0.23
CA MET A 32 3.49 -7.03 -0.08
C MET A 32 4.65 -7.49 0.80
N SER A 33 5.67 -6.64 1.03
CA SER A 33 6.77 -7.00 1.93
C SER A 33 6.32 -7.15 3.37
N LEU A 34 5.41 -6.29 3.83
CA LEU A 34 4.87 -6.34 5.19
C LEU A 34 4.05 -7.62 5.37
N GLY A 35 3.12 -7.94 4.46
CA GLY A 35 2.32 -9.15 4.53
C GLY A 35 3.16 -10.43 4.59
N LYS A 36 4.25 -10.51 3.81
CA LYS A 36 5.19 -11.65 3.90
C LYS A 36 5.89 -11.72 5.26
N ALA A 37 6.31 -10.58 5.81
CA ALA A 37 6.94 -10.52 7.12
C ALA A 37 5.98 -10.98 8.23
N VAL A 38 4.72 -10.56 8.16
CA VAL A 38 3.65 -11.00 9.07
C VAL A 38 3.46 -12.52 9.01
N LEU A 39 3.24 -13.07 7.81
CA LEU A 39 2.99 -14.50 7.63
C LEU A 39 4.16 -15.39 8.08
N SER A 40 5.39 -14.88 8.00
CA SER A 40 6.57 -15.64 8.43
C SER A 40 6.74 -15.77 9.96
N GLY A 41 5.96 -15.05 10.77
CA GLY A 41 6.06 -15.06 12.25
C GLY A 41 7.37 -14.52 12.84
N ARG A 42 8.36 -14.17 12.00
CA ARG A 42 9.71 -13.74 12.45
C ARG A 42 9.76 -12.26 12.84
N ALA A 43 8.78 -11.47 12.44
CA ALA A 43 8.74 -10.03 12.66
C ALA A 43 8.13 -9.71 14.04
N LYS A 44 8.99 -9.35 15.01
CA LYS A 44 8.62 -9.03 16.40
C LYS A 44 8.05 -7.61 16.61
N GLY A 45 7.91 -6.82 15.54
CA GLY A 45 7.54 -5.40 15.61
C GLY A 45 6.05 -5.12 15.42
N PHE A 46 5.23 -6.14 15.12
CA PHE A 46 3.79 -5.99 14.94
C PHE A 46 3.06 -6.45 16.20
N HIS A 47 2.13 -5.64 16.69
CA HIS A 47 1.22 -5.99 17.78
C HIS A 47 -0.15 -6.29 17.17
N TYR A 48 -0.57 -7.55 17.25
CA TYR A 48 -1.92 -7.96 16.85
C TYR A 48 -2.76 -8.01 18.13
N PRO A 49 -3.78 -7.17 18.30
CA PRO A 49 -4.80 -7.42 19.30
C PRO A 49 -5.55 -8.67 18.83
N VAL A 50 -5.14 -9.82 19.33
CA VAL A 50 -5.93 -11.05 19.24
C VAL A 50 -6.89 -10.93 20.41
N ASP A 51 -8.18 -10.70 20.16
CA ASP A 51 -9.17 -11.00 21.19
C ASP A 51 -9.06 -12.52 21.42
N ASP A 52 -8.96 -12.94 22.69
CA ASP A 52 -8.68 -14.32 23.16
C ASP A 52 -9.73 -15.38 22.75
N ALA A 53 -10.26 -15.37 21.53
CA ALA A 53 -11.32 -16.25 21.05
C ALA A 53 -10.83 -17.39 20.14
N ASP A 54 -9.57 -17.36 19.67
CA ASP A 54 -9.03 -18.32 18.69
C ASP A 54 -7.94 -19.25 19.26
N GLU A 55 -7.80 -19.36 20.59
CA GLU A 55 -6.92 -20.39 21.20
C GLU A 55 -7.48 -21.83 21.07
N GLU A 56 -8.70 -22.04 20.56
CA GLU A 56 -9.32 -23.38 20.46
C GLU A 56 -9.09 -24.14 19.13
N GLU A 57 -8.57 -23.52 18.05
CA GLU A 57 -8.48 -24.21 16.73
C GLU A 57 -7.12 -24.89 16.43
N GLU A 58 -6.04 -24.65 17.19
CA GLU A 58 -4.73 -25.28 16.92
C GLU A 58 -4.34 -26.45 17.85
N GLU A 59 -5.19 -26.85 18.81
CA GLU A 59 -4.93 -28.02 19.70
C GLU A 59 -5.87 -29.23 19.46
N SER A 60 -6.55 -29.30 18.31
CA SER A 60 -7.42 -30.44 17.90
C SER A 60 -6.73 -31.43 16.96
#